data_AF-A0A7V2IR62-F1
#
_entry.id   AF-A0A7V2IR62-F1
#
_cell.length_a   1.000
_cell.length_b   1.000
_cell.length_c   1.000
_cell.angle_alpha   90.00
_cell.angle_beta   90.00
_cell.angle_gamma   90.00
#
_symmetry.space_group_name_H-M   'P 1'
#
loop_
_entity.id
_entity.type
_entity.pdbx_description
1 polymer ?
#
loop_
_entity_poly.entity_id
_entity_poly.type
_entity_poly.pdbx_seq_one_letter_code
_entity_poly.pdbx_strand_id
1 'polypeptide(L)'
;MPSGKGTRRWLRRQPAMRKVLLALLPCLIGSIYYFGWRCAAMAVVAGAVGFLAEWLFCRTRKEPVSEAVFVTALLFTLVMPPTVPWHVLIVGIAFAVVFSKEVFGGFGRNIFNPALAGRCFVYVCFPVALTGTWAPPAQGPLGALDRWSTVSGPDAITSATPMAHLKAGRIVPTSAPDAATTIPFQIERDEVVHVRRSSLIRSLAFGRISGTAGVTSALLILIGGVYLFWTKTASRTIILSVIITYAVLNAVL
;
A
#
# COMPACT_ATOMS: atom_id res chain seq x y z
N MET A 1 -27.81 -20.03 -34.62
CA MET A 1 -26.49 -19.58 -34.12
C MET A 1 -26.32 -18.11 -34.44
N PRO A 2 -26.43 -17.16 -33.50
CA PRO A 2 -26.13 -15.78 -33.81
C PRO A 2 -24.64 -15.51 -33.67
N SER A 3 -24.04 -15.33 -34.85
CA SER A 3 -22.86 -14.51 -35.10
C SER A 3 -22.97 -13.16 -34.39
N GLY A 4 -21.99 -12.85 -33.56
CA GLY A 4 -21.76 -11.51 -33.02
C GLY A 4 -20.27 -11.22 -33.03
N LYS A 5 -19.77 -10.59 -34.11
CA LYS A 5 -18.42 -10.04 -34.19
C LYS A 5 -18.30 -8.85 -33.23
N GLY A 6 -18.22 -9.13 -31.93
CA GLY A 6 -17.79 -8.15 -30.94
C GLY A 6 -16.32 -7.88 -31.14
N THR A 7 -15.95 -6.62 -31.36
CA THR A 7 -14.56 -6.14 -31.34
C THR A 7 -13.80 -6.84 -30.21
N ARG A 8 -12.72 -7.57 -30.53
CA ARG A 8 -11.88 -8.26 -29.52
C ARG A 8 -11.29 -7.21 -28.58
N ARG A 9 -12.01 -6.87 -27.52
CA ARG A 9 -11.54 -5.96 -26.49
C ARG A 9 -10.47 -6.70 -25.72
N TRP A 10 -9.23 -6.23 -25.82
CA TRP A 10 -8.09 -6.73 -25.06
C TRP A 10 -8.30 -6.63 -23.54
N LEU A 11 -9.19 -5.71 -23.11
CA LEU A 11 -9.49 -5.45 -21.71
C LEU A 11 -11.00 -5.51 -21.43
N ARG A 12 -11.38 -6.27 -20.41
CA ARG A 12 -12.75 -6.33 -19.89
C ARG A 12 -13.03 -5.13 -18.99
N ARG A 13 -13.88 -4.24 -19.46
CA ARG A 13 -14.30 -3.04 -18.71
C ARG A 13 -15.21 -3.42 -17.54
N GLN A 14 -14.86 -3.01 -16.34
CA GLN A 14 -15.59 -3.33 -15.11
C GLN A 14 -15.80 -2.04 -14.30
N PRO A 15 -17.01 -1.43 -14.36
CA PRO A 15 -17.28 -0.18 -13.66
C PRO A 15 -16.98 -0.23 -12.16
N ALA A 16 -17.20 -1.38 -11.51
CA ALA A 16 -16.86 -1.59 -10.11
C ALA A 16 -15.35 -1.47 -9.83
N MET A 17 -14.49 -2.07 -10.67
CA MET A 17 -13.03 -2.00 -10.50
C MET A 17 -12.49 -0.59 -10.71
N ARG A 18 -13.10 0.19 -11.61
CA ARG A 18 -12.75 1.61 -11.81
C ARG A 18 -13.04 2.44 -10.58
N LYS A 19 -14.17 2.22 -9.90
CA LYS A 19 -14.46 2.87 -8.61
C LYS A 19 -13.39 2.54 -7.57
N VAL A 20 -12.93 1.28 -7.51
CA VAL A 20 -11.84 0.90 -6.61
C VAL A 20 -10.52 1.59 -6.99
N LEU A 21 -10.15 1.65 -8.27
CA LEU A 21 -8.98 2.40 -8.71
C LEU A 21 -9.06 3.88 -8.33
N LEU A 22 -10.21 4.52 -8.54
CA LEU A 22 -10.44 5.91 -8.13
C LEU A 22 -10.31 6.11 -6.62
N ALA A 23 -10.77 5.15 -5.82
CA ALA A 23 -10.62 5.19 -4.36
C ALA A 23 -9.16 5.09 -3.91
N LEU A 24 -8.30 4.46 -4.70
CA LEU A 24 -6.87 4.29 -4.42
C LEU A 24 -6.01 5.45 -4.93
N LEU A 25 -6.53 6.30 -5.82
CA LEU A 25 -5.81 7.46 -6.35
C LEU A 25 -5.37 8.44 -5.26
N PRO A 26 -6.19 8.83 -4.25
CA PRO A 26 -5.73 9.69 -3.16
C PRO A 26 -4.51 9.11 -2.43
N CYS A 27 -4.52 7.79 -2.17
CA CYS A 27 -3.39 7.11 -1.54
C CYS A 27 -2.15 7.08 -2.43
N LEU A 28 -2.32 6.87 -3.75
CA LEU A 28 -1.22 6.94 -4.71
C LEU A 28 -0.62 8.35 -4.79
N ILE A 29 -1.46 9.38 -4.91
CA ILE A 29 -1.02 10.78 -4.95
C ILE A 29 -0.29 11.13 -3.65
N GLY A 30 -0.82 10.72 -2.50
CA GLY A 30 -0.13 10.84 -1.22
C GLY A 30 1.23 10.17 -1.23
N SER A 31 1.31 8.93 -1.71
CA SER A 31 2.57 8.19 -1.78
C SER A 31 3.63 8.90 -2.64
N ILE A 32 3.21 9.55 -3.74
CA ILE A 32 4.09 10.35 -4.60
C ILE A 32 4.52 11.62 -3.89
N TYR A 33 3.60 12.30 -3.19
CA TYR A 33 3.90 13.49 -2.41
C TYR A 33 4.88 13.21 -1.26
N TYR A 34 4.77 12.08 -0.55
CA TYR A 34 5.65 11.78 0.58
C TYR A 34 6.98 11.14 0.18
N PHE A 35 7.01 10.29 -0.85
CA PHE A 35 8.18 9.46 -1.18
C PHE A 35 8.79 9.72 -2.55
N GLY A 36 8.11 10.48 -3.42
CA GLY A 36 8.60 10.91 -4.73
C GLY A 36 8.08 10.07 -5.89
N TRP A 37 8.61 10.37 -7.08
CA TRP A 37 8.13 9.79 -8.35
C TRP A 37 8.35 8.27 -8.48
N ARG A 38 9.27 7.72 -7.69
CA ARG A 38 9.51 6.27 -7.60
C ARG A 38 8.23 5.48 -7.31
N CYS A 39 7.34 5.97 -6.45
CA CYS A 39 6.07 5.29 -6.15
C CYS A 39 5.17 5.16 -7.39
N ALA A 40 5.13 6.19 -8.23
CA ALA A 40 4.40 6.14 -9.50
C ALA A 40 5.03 5.12 -10.45
N ALA A 41 6.35 5.11 -10.56
CA ALA A 41 7.08 4.13 -11.37
C ALA A 41 6.85 2.70 -10.89
N MET A 42 6.83 2.45 -9.58
CA MET A 42 6.48 1.14 -9.01
C MET A 42 5.07 0.70 -9.40
N ALA A 43 4.09 1.61 -9.33
CA ALA A 43 2.70 1.30 -9.72
C ALA A 43 2.60 0.94 -11.21
N VAL A 44 3.33 1.66 -12.07
CA VAL A 44 3.39 1.39 -13.52
C VAL A 44 4.06 0.05 -13.79
N VAL A 45 5.21 -0.22 -13.18
CA VAL A 45 5.93 -1.50 -13.35
C VAL A 45 5.10 -2.68 -12.85
N ALA A 46 4.51 -2.57 -11.65
CA ALA A 46 3.63 -3.60 -11.12
C ALA A 46 2.41 -3.82 -12.01
N GLY A 47 1.82 -2.74 -12.54
CA GLY A 47 0.70 -2.81 -13.49
C GLY A 47 1.09 -3.50 -14.79
N ALA A 48 2.24 -3.18 -15.36
CA ALA A 48 2.75 -3.77 -16.59
C ALA A 48 3.07 -5.27 -16.43
N VAL A 49 3.78 -5.64 -15.36
CA VAL A 49 4.13 -7.04 -15.07
C VAL A 49 2.89 -7.85 -14.75
N GLY A 50 1.98 -7.32 -13.92
CA GLY A 50 0.72 -7.98 -13.61
C GLY A 50 -0.16 -8.17 -14.85
N PHE A 51 -0.22 -7.16 -15.74
CA PHE A 51 -0.96 -7.25 -16.99
C PHE A 51 -0.34 -8.29 -17.92
N LEU A 52 0.99 -8.32 -18.06
CA LEU A 52 1.69 -9.31 -18.87
C LEU A 52 1.46 -10.73 -18.35
N ALA A 53 1.54 -10.92 -17.03
CA ALA A 53 1.28 -12.21 -16.39
C ALA A 53 -0.15 -12.68 -16.65
N GLU A 54 -1.17 -11.85 -16.41
CA GLU A 54 -2.56 -12.23 -16.70
C GLU A 54 -2.79 -12.47 -18.19
N TRP A 55 -2.23 -11.62 -19.04
CA TRP A 55 -2.36 -11.74 -20.49
C TRP A 55 -1.83 -13.09 -21.00
N LEU A 56 -0.72 -13.60 -20.44
CA LEU A 56 -0.16 -14.89 -20.83
C LEU A 56 -1.14 -16.06 -20.55
N PHE A 57 -1.81 -16.05 -19.40
CA PHE A 57 -2.81 -17.05 -19.03
C PHE A 57 -4.16 -16.83 -19.72
N CYS A 58 -4.56 -15.58 -19.94
CA CYS A 58 -5.76 -15.25 -20.71
C CYS A 58 -5.63 -15.64 -22.19
N ARG A 59 -4.41 -15.59 -22.76
CA ARG A 59 -4.15 -16.02 -24.15
C ARG A 59 -4.48 -17.50 -24.36
N THR A 60 -4.15 -18.36 -23.39
CA THR A 60 -4.49 -19.79 -23.47
C THR A 60 -6.00 -20.03 -23.26
N ARG A 61 -6.66 -19.22 -22.43
CA ARG A 61 -8.11 -19.28 -22.17
C ARG A 61 -9.00 -18.56 -23.20
N LYS A 62 -8.41 -17.77 -24.11
CA LYS A 62 -9.10 -16.91 -25.09
C LYS A 62 -10.08 -15.91 -24.45
N GLU A 63 -9.79 -15.48 -23.24
CA GLU A 63 -10.58 -14.49 -22.50
C GLU A 63 -9.89 -13.11 -22.49
N PRO A 64 -10.63 -12.00 -22.40
CA PRO A 64 -10.04 -10.67 -22.25
C PRO A 64 -9.48 -10.45 -20.84
N VAL A 65 -8.38 -9.71 -20.72
CA VAL A 65 -7.73 -9.40 -19.43
C VAL A 65 -8.66 -8.53 -18.58
N SER A 66 -8.74 -8.78 -17.28
CA SER A 66 -9.64 -8.05 -16.38
C SER A 66 -9.01 -6.75 -15.88
N GLU A 67 -9.78 -5.65 -15.81
CA GLU A 67 -9.33 -4.39 -15.18
C GLU A 67 -8.89 -4.56 -13.71
N ALA A 68 -9.33 -5.63 -13.06
CA ALA A 68 -8.95 -6.00 -11.70
C ALA A 68 -7.44 -6.23 -11.50
N VAL A 69 -6.67 -6.54 -12.54
CA VAL A 69 -5.19 -6.61 -12.45
C VAL A 69 -4.61 -5.31 -11.95
N PHE A 70 -5.10 -4.19 -12.47
CA PHE A 70 -4.60 -2.87 -12.08
C PHE A 70 -4.93 -2.56 -10.63
N VAL A 71 -6.09 -3.02 -10.13
CA VAL A 71 -6.43 -2.93 -8.71
C VAL A 71 -5.46 -3.76 -7.88
N THR A 72 -5.18 -5.00 -8.27
CA THR A 72 -4.20 -5.86 -7.59
C THR A 72 -2.81 -5.24 -7.59
N ALA A 73 -2.33 -4.75 -8.73
CA ALA A 73 -1.02 -4.14 -8.87
C ALA A 73 -0.88 -2.85 -8.06
N LEU A 74 -1.91 -2.00 -8.07
CA LEU A 74 -1.91 -0.76 -7.31
C LEU A 74 -1.97 -1.03 -5.80
N LEU A 75 -2.86 -1.93 -5.36
CA LEU A 75 -2.90 -2.35 -3.96
C LEU A 75 -1.57 -2.96 -3.53
N PHE A 76 -1.00 -3.86 -4.32
CA PHE A 76 0.30 -4.47 -4.05
C PHE A 76 1.39 -3.40 -3.90
N THR A 77 1.44 -2.42 -4.81
CA THR A 77 2.38 -1.30 -4.72
C THR A 77 2.20 -0.48 -3.44
N LEU A 78 0.95 -0.17 -3.07
CA LEU A 78 0.63 0.64 -1.90
C LEU A 78 0.95 -0.08 -0.57
N VAL A 79 0.92 -1.41 -0.55
CA VAL A 79 1.29 -2.21 0.65
C VAL A 79 2.78 -2.56 0.73
N MET A 80 3.56 -2.19 -0.29
CA MET A 80 5.02 -2.33 -0.30
C MET A 80 5.70 -1.06 0.24
N PRO A 81 6.87 -1.19 0.88
CA PRO A 81 7.75 -0.05 1.13
C PRO A 81 8.19 0.61 -0.19
N PRO A 82 8.36 1.94 -0.24
CA PRO A 82 8.87 2.64 -1.42
C PRO A 82 10.34 2.29 -1.73
N THR A 83 11.06 1.72 -0.77
CA THR A 83 12.46 1.25 -0.86
C THR A 83 12.61 -0.12 -1.53
N VAL A 84 11.52 -0.86 -1.77
CA VAL A 84 11.60 -2.24 -2.28
C VAL A 84 12.40 -2.32 -3.58
N PRO A 85 13.40 -3.21 -3.69
CA PRO A 85 14.15 -3.41 -4.92
C PRO A 85 13.24 -3.82 -6.09
N TRP A 86 13.56 -3.35 -7.30
CA TRP A 86 12.74 -3.60 -8.49
C TRP A 86 12.48 -5.08 -8.75
N HIS A 87 13.50 -5.93 -8.58
CA HIS A 87 13.39 -7.38 -8.75
C HIS A 87 12.36 -8.00 -7.81
N VAL A 88 12.36 -7.60 -6.53
CA VAL A 88 11.42 -8.11 -5.52
C VAL A 88 9.99 -7.68 -5.85
N LEU A 89 9.80 -6.43 -6.29
CA LEU A 89 8.51 -5.94 -6.75
C LEU A 89 7.97 -6.77 -7.93
N ILE A 90 8.81 -7.00 -8.94
CA ILE A 90 8.46 -7.74 -10.17
C ILE A 90 8.11 -9.19 -9.85
N VAL A 91 8.95 -9.88 -9.09
CA VAL A 91 8.69 -11.28 -8.71
C VAL A 91 7.45 -11.39 -7.82
N GLY A 92 7.28 -10.47 -6.87
CA GLY A 92 6.12 -10.46 -5.97
C GLY A 92 4.78 -10.25 -6.68
N ILE A 93 4.70 -9.31 -7.64
CA ILE A 93 3.45 -9.10 -8.40
C ILE A 93 3.19 -10.23 -9.40
N ALA A 94 4.24 -10.80 -10.01
CA ALA A 94 4.09 -11.97 -10.87
C ALA A 94 3.55 -13.15 -10.06
N PHE A 95 4.08 -13.41 -8.87
CA PHE A 95 3.58 -14.45 -7.96
C PHE A 95 2.12 -14.19 -7.57
N ALA A 96 1.78 -12.95 -7.19
CA ALA A 96 0.43 -12.55 -6.82
C ALA A 96 -0.59 -12.89 -7.93
N VAL A 97 -0.30 -12.50 -9.17
CA VAL A 97 -1.22 -12.72 -10.29
C VAL A 97 -1.26 -14.19 -10.68
N VAL A 98 -0.12 -14.85 -10.83
CA VAL A 98 -0.07 -16.24 -11.29
C VAL A 98 -0.66 -17.19 -10.25
N PHE A 99 -0.12 -17.21 -9.04
CA PHE A 99 -0.47 -18.23 -8.05
C PHE A 99 -1.75 -17.92 -7.28
N SER A 100 -2.07 -16.65 -7.06
CA SER A 100 -3.23 -16.28 -6.23
C SER A 100 -4.48 -15.95 -7.04
N LYS A 101 -4.35 -15.72 -8.35
CA LYS A 101 -5.48 -15.42 -9.24
C LYS A 101 -5.59 -16.42 -10.39
N GLU A 102 -4.54 -16.60 -11.18
CA GLU A 102 -4.63 -17.40 -12.42
C GLU A 102 -4.72 -18.90 -12.17
N VAL A 103 -4.01 -19.45 -11.19
CA VAL A 103 -4.10 -20.88 -10.82
C VAL A 103 -5.53 -21.30 -10.47
N PHE A 104 -6.32 -20.40 -9.86
CA PHE A 104 -7.71 -20.65 -9.49
C PHE A 104 -8.72 -20.40 -10.63
N GLY A 105 -8.24 -20.15 -11.85
CA GLY A 105 -9.10 -19.92 -13.01
C GLY A 105 -9.41 -18.46 -13.29
N GLY A 106 -8.67 -17.51 -12.70
CA GLY A 106 -8.71 -16.10 -13.06
C GLY A 106 -9.67 -15.25 -12.20
N PHE A 107 -10.12 -14.13 -12.76
CA PHE A 107 -10.92 -13.15 -12.02
C PHE A 107 -12.26 -13.72 -11.52
N GLY A 108 -12.54 -13.51 -10.23
CA GLY A 108 -13.78 -13.91 -9.57
C GLY A 108 -13.79 -15.34 -9.02
N ARG A 109 -12.71 -16.09 -9.26
CA ARG A 109 -12.50 -17.45 -8.73
C ARG A 109 -11.36 -17.52 -7.70
N ASN A 110 -10.76 -16.38 -7.39
CA ASN A 110 -9.67 -16.29 -6.42
C ASN A 110 -10.20 -16.44 -4.99
N ILE A 111 -9.69 -17.44 -4.27
CA ILE A 111 -10.03 -17.72 -2.87
C ILE A 111 -9.48 -16.61 -1.95
N PHE A 112 -8.29 -16.10 -2.28
CA PHE A 112 -7.58 -15.09 -1.49
C PHE A 112 -7.48 -13.77 -2.24
N ASN A 113 -7.22 -12.68 -1.50
CA ASN A 113 -6.84 -11.41 -2.09
C ASN A 113 -5.44 -11.53 -2.73
N PRO A 114 -5.31 -11.41 -4.08
CA PRO A 114 -4.04 -11.64 -4.75
C PRO A 114 -2.93 -10.68 -4.31
N ALA A 115 -3.27 -9.41 -4.05
CA ALA A 115 -2.28 -8.42 -3.64
C ALA A 115 -1.68 -8.75 -2.26
N LEU A 116 -2.52 -9.20 -1.32
CA LEU A 116 -2.05 -9.60 0.01
C LEU A 116 -1.30 -10.91 -0.02
N ALA A 117 -1.72 -11.88 -0.84
CA ALA A 117 -0.99 -13.14 -1.02
C ALA A 117 0.41 -12.91 -1.61
N GLY A 118 0.54 -12.01 -2.59
CA GLY A 118 1.84 -11.54 -3.08
C GLY A 118 2.69 -10.89 -2.00
N ARG A 119 2.10 -10.05 -1.14
CA ARG A 119 2.81 -9.45 -0.01
C ARG A 119 3.28 -10.48 1.00
N CYS A 120 2.47 -11.51 1.29
CA CYS A 120 2.87 -12.62 2.16
C CYS A 120 4.05 -13.40 1.56
N PHE A 121 4.03 -13.66 0.25
CA PHE A 121 5.17 -14.29 -0.43
C PHE A 121 6.45 -13.45 -0.28
N VAL A 122 6.38 -12.14 -0.55
CA VAL A 122 7.54 -11.26 -0.39
C VAL A 122 8.02 -11.21 1.07
N TYR A 123 7.09 -11.21 2.03
CA TYR A 123 7.44 -11.21 3.45
C TYR A 123 8.22 -12.46 3.87
N VAL A 124 7.85 -13.64 3.34
CA VAL A 124 8.51 -14.91 3.66
C VAL A 124 9.83 -15.07 2.91
N CYS A 125 9.86 -14.76 1.61
CA CYS A 125 11.02 -15.01 0.76
C CYS A 125 12.06 -13.87 0.77
N PHE A 126 11.63 -12.63 1.03
CA PHE A 126 12.47 -11.43 0.99
C PHE A 126 12.22 -10.51 2.19
N PRO A 127 12.37 -11.01 3.45
CA PRO A 127 12.01 -10.25 4.64
C PRO A 127 12.76 -8.92 4.76
N VAL A 128 14.07 -8.92 4.44
CA VAL A 128 14.92 -7.71 4.49
C VAL A 128 14.41 -6.60 3.57
N ALA A 129 13.90 -6.97 2.39
CA ALA A 129 13.35 -5.99 1.44
C ALA A 129 12.06 -5.34 1.94
N LEU A 130 11.29 -6.02 2.81
CA LEU A 130 10.03 -5.51 3.33
C LEU A 130 10.17 -4.77 4.67
N THR A 131 11.14 -5.17 5.51
CA THR A 131 11.26 -4.67 6.89
C THR A 131 12.59 -4.00 7.22
N GLY A 132 13.61 -4.14 6.38
CA GLY A 132 14.99 -3.76 6.68
C GLY A 132 15.39 -2.33 6.30
N THR A 133 14.67 -1.68 5.38
CA THR A 133 15.00 -0.30 4.94
C THR A 133 13.73 0.51 4.77
N TRP A 134 13.59 1.56 5.56
CA TRP A 134 12.45 2.46 5.51
C TRP A 134 12.88 3.82 4.96
N ALA A 135 12.03 4.44 4.15
CA ALA A 135 12.30 5.79 3.65
C ALA A 135 11.74 6.82 4.64
N PRO A 136 12.49 7.86 5.01
CA PRO A 136 11.90 9.00 5.68
C PRO A 136 10.90 9.69 4.72
N PRO A 137 9.71 10.10 5.19
CA PRO A 137 8.81 10.92 4.40
C PRO A 137 9.44 12.30 4.17
N ALA A 138 9.22 12.89 3.00
CA ALA A 138 9.76 14.22 2.71
C ALA A 138 9.22 15.27 3.68
N GLN A 139 10.14 16.13 4.14
CA GLN A 139 9.82 17.27 5.00
C GLN A 139 9.89 18.54 4.13
N GLY A 140 8.74 19.17 3.90
CA GLY A 140 8.64 20.41 3.12
C GLY A 140 7.22 20.66 2.60
N PRO A 141 6.87 21.90 2.22
CA PRO A 141 5.54 22.24 1.70
C PRO A 141 5.23 21.57 0.36
N LEU A 142 6.23 21.40 -0.52
CA LEU A 142 6.11 20.72 -1.81
C LEU A 142 6.35 19.19 -1.72
N GLY A 143 6.65 18.66 -0.53
CA GLY A 143 6.90 17.24 -0.33
C GLY A 143 8.13 16.72 -1.08
N ALA A 144 8.01 15.52 -1.64
CA ALA A 144 9.03 14.82 -2.43
C ALA A 144 8.86 15.01 -3.94
N LEU A 145 8.05 15.97 -4.39
CA LEU A 145 7.73 16.13 -5.82
C LEU A 145 8.95 16.53 -6.65
N ASP A 146 9.91 17.23 -6.06
CA ASP A 146 11.14 17.68 -6.73
C ASP A 146 12.22 16.58 -6.81
N ARG A 147 11.96 15.37 -6.31
CA ARG A 147 12.96 14.29 -6.25
C ARG A 147 12.40 12.96 -6.75
N TRP A 148 13.29 12.16 -7.35
CA TRP A 148 12.93 10.80 -7.79
C TRP A 148 12.51 9.90 -6.62
N SER A 149 13.25 10.00 -5.51
CA SER A 149 12.92 9.29 -4.29
C SER A 149 13.45 10.06 -3.08
N THR A 150 12.78 9.94 -1.93
CA THR A 150 13.38 10.32 -0.64
C THR A 150 14.55 9.41 -0.23
N VAL A 151 14.74 8.28 -0.94
CA VAL A 151 15.84 7.32 -0.77
C VAL A 151 17.03 7.71 -1.67
N SER A 152 17.45 8.97 -1.61
CA SER A 152 18.56 9.47 -2.43
C SER A 152 19.82 9.62 -1.56
N GLY A 153 20.52 8.51 -1.34
CA GLY A 153 21.81 8.45 -0.66
C GLY A 153 22.25 7.01 -0.32
N PRO A 154 23.54 6.74 -0.09
CA PRO A 154 24.04 5.47 0.47
C PRO A 154 23.41 5.12 1.83
N ASP A 155 22.83 6.12 2.49
CA ASP A 155 22.21 6.03 3.80
C ASP A 155 20.71 5.73 3.70
N ALA A 156 20.34 4.60 3.10
CA ALA A 156 19.09 3.94 3.44
C ALA A 156 19.23 3.38 4.86
N ILE A 157 19.17 4.26 5.86
CA ILE A 157 19.38 3.91 7.26
C ILE A 157 18.31 2.91 7.68
N THR A 158 18.76 1.76 8.17
CA THR A 158 17.91 0.75 8.80
C THR A 158 17.37 1.32 10.12
N SER A 159 16.23 1.99 10.07
CA SER A 159 15.48 2.43 11.25
C SER A 159 14.20 1.61 11.39
N ALA A 160 13.70 1.44 12.61
CA ALA A 160 12.40 0.81 12.79
C ALA A 160 11.29 1.84 12.52
N THR A 161 10.10 1.38 12.10
CA THR A 161 8.99 2.30 11.93
C THR A 161 8.59 2.91 13.28
N PRO A 162 8.04 4.14 13.31
CA PRO A 162 7.59 4.75 14.56
C PRO A 162 6.59 3.89 15.35
N MET A 163 5.81 3.05 14.66
CA MET A 163 4.92 2.09 15.32
C MET A 163 5.67 0.95 16.02
N ALA A 164 6.79 0.49 15.44
CA ALA A 164 7.66 -0.47 16.10
C ALA A 164 8.35 0.16 17.33
N HIS A 165 8.76 1.42 17.24
CA HIS A 165 9.33 2.16 18.37
C HIS A 165 8.30 2.42 19.50
N LEU A 166 7.04 2.71 19.15
CA LEU A 166 5.93 2.79 20.12
C LEU A 166 5.72 1.46 20.84
N LYS A 167 5.65 0.35 20.09
CA LYS A 167 5.49 -0.99 20.68
C LYS A 167 6.68 -1.39 21.55
N ALA A 168 7.89 -0.95 21.20
CA ALA A 168 9.10 -1.19 21.98
C ALA A 168 9.25 -0.27 23.21
N GLY A 169 8.29 0.63 23.47
CA GLY A 169 8.35 1.56 24.61
C GLY A 169 9.34 2.72 24.43
N ARG A 170 9.93 2.89 23.24
CA ARG A 170 10.92 3.95 22.97
C ARG A 170 10.30 5.30 22.63
N ILE A 171 9.06 5.30 22.13
CA ILE A 171 8.25 6.51 21.98
C ILE A 171 7.19 6.47 23.07
N VAL A 172 7.28 7.39 24.03
CA VAL A 172 6.30 7.48 25.11
C VAL A 172 5.39 8.70 24.86
N PRO A 173 4.09 8.48 24.55
CA PRO A 173 3.16 9.55 24.29
C PRO A 173 2.82 10.31 25.58
N THR A 174 3.43 11.48 25.77
CA THR A 174 3.24 12.34 26.95
C THR A 174 2.49 13.64 26.61
N SER A 175 2.01 14.33 27.63
CA SER A 175 1.43 15.68 27.58
C SER A 175 2.33 16.74 28.22
N ALA A 176 3.56 16.37 28.62
CA ALA A 176 4.53 17.28 29.19
C ALA A 176 4.86 18.44 28.22
N PRO A 177 5.10 19.67 28.74
CA PRO A 177 5.45 20.82 27.90
C PRO A 177 6.74 20.61 27.11
N ASP A 178 7.71 19.88 27.68
CA ASP A 178 9.04 19.61 27.09
C ASP A 178 9.05 18.45 26.07
N ALA A 179 7.88 17.90 25.75
CA ALA A 179 7.76 16.78 24.82
C ALA A 179 8.06 17.19 23.37
N ALA A 180 8.83 16.36 22.67
CA ALA A 180 9.19 16.57 21.27
C ALA A 180 7.93 16.68 20.40
N THR A 181 7.93 17.70 19.53
CA THR A 181 6.84 17.99 18.58
C THR A 181 7.00 17.27 17.24
N THR A 182 8.19 16.76 16.94
CA THR A 182 8.49 15.97 15.73
C THR A 182 8.94 14.58 16.16
N ILE A 183 8.47 13.54 15.44
CA ILE A 183 8.89 12.16 15.67
C ILE A 183 10.27 11.99 15.00
N PRO A 184 11.35 11.74 15.76
CA PRO A 184 12.65 11.47 15.17
C PRO A 184 12.59 10.17 14.35
N PHE A 185 13.20 10.20 13.17
CA PHE A 185 13.24 9.05 12.28
C PHE A 185 14.23 7.97 12.76
N GLN A 186 15.25 8.39 13.51
CA GLN A 186 16.27 7.54 14.10
C GLN A 186 16.21 7.72 15.62
N ILE A 187 16.00 6.61 16.33
CA ILE A 187 16.04 6.56 17.79
C ILE A 187 17.08 5.51 18.13
N GLU A 188 18.14 5.90 18.85
CA GLU A 188 19.15 4.96 19.32
C GLU A 188 18.53 3.93 20.28
N ARG A 189 19.17 2.76 20.45
CA ARG A 189 18.56 1.62 21.14
C ARG A 189 18.17 1.91 22.59
N ASP A 190 18.86 2.85 23.24
CA ASP A 190 18.70 3.21 24.66
C ASP A 190 18.02 4.57 24.88
N GLU A 191 17.60 5.26 23.82
CA GLU A 191 16.95 6.56 23.92
C GLU A 191 15.42 6.42 24.00
N VAL A 192 14.82 7.07 25.00
CA VAL A 192 13.36 7.17 25.15
C VAL A 192 12.94 8.58 24.80
N VAL A 193 12.21 8.74 23.70
CA VAL A 193 11.74 10.03 23.22
C VAL A 193 10.30 10.24 23.66
N HIS A 194 10.10 11.25 24.50
CA HIS A 194 8.79 11.70 24.91
C HIS A 194 8.15 12.56 23.81
N VAL A 195 7.18 12.01 23.10
CA VAL A 195 6.50 12.71 21.99
C VAL A 195 5.13 13.19 22.45
N ARG A 196 4.76 14.42 22.07
CA ARG A 196 3.46 14.98 22.39
C ARG A 196 2.33 14.19 21.69
N ARG A 197 1.32 13.76 22.45
CA ARG A 197 0.15 13.01 21.91
C ARG A 197 -0.51 13.68 20.70
N SER A 198 -0.73 14.99 20.77
CA SER A 198 -1.36 15.74 19.68
C SER A 198 -0.50 15.79 18.41
N SER A 199 0.82 15.90 18.56
CA SER A 199 1.76 15.85 17.44
C SER A 199 1.82 14.47 16.80
N LEU A 200 1.72 13.40 17.60
CA LEU A 200 1.69 12.03 17.11
C LEU A 200 0.44 11.74 16.28
N ILE A 201 -0.73 12.16 16.77
CA ILE A 201 -2.01 12.04 16.03
C ILE A 201 -1.96 12.85 14.73
N ARG A 202 -1.46 14.09 14.77
CA ARG A 202 -1.30 14.91 13.56
C ARG A 202 -0.33 14.27 12.57
N SER A 203 0.75 13.66 13.04
CA SER A 203 1.73 12.99 12.16
C SER A 203 1.15 11.76 11.47
N LEU A 204 0.32 10.97 12.17
CA LEU A 204 -0.45 9.85 11.60
C LEU A 204 -1.51 10.33 10.60
N ALA A 205 -2.24 11.39 10.94
CA ALA A 205 -3.29 11.93 10.10
C ALA A 205 -2.72 12.47 8.77
N PHE A 206 -1.68 13.31 8.87
CA PHE A 206 -1.02 13.95 7.73
C PHE A 206 0.15 13.16 7.14
N GLY A 207 0.30 11.88 7.48
CA GLY A 207 1.25 10.95 6.86
C GLY A 207 2.72 11.32 6.88
N ARG A 208 3.16 12.09 7.89
CA ARG A 208 4.58 12.41 8.12
C ARG A 208 5.28 11.33 8.93
N ILE A 209 4.95 10.07 8.64
CA ILE A 209 5.47 8.89 9.34
C ILE A 209 6.00 7.92 8.30
N SER A 210 7.14 7.29 8.62
CA SER A 210 7.70 6.26 7.75
C SER A 210 6.90 4.97 7.81
N GLY A 211 6.66 4.37 6.65
CA GLY A 211 5.82 3.20 6.49
C GLY A 211 5.73 2.77 5.02
N THR A 212 4.74 1.93 4.70
CA THR A 212 4.50 1.50 3.33
C THR A 212 3.88 2.62 2.51
N ALA A 213 4.08 2.62 1.19
CA ALA A 213 3.75 3.72 0.30
C ALA A 213 2.32 4.27 0.47
N GLY A 214 1.33 3.38 0.68
CA GLY A 214 -0.08 3.73 0.80
C GLY A 214 -0.67 3.79 2.22
N VAL A 215 0.11 3.55 3.27
CA VAL A 215 -0.40 3.51 4.67
C VAL A 215 0.05 4.74 5.48
N THR A 216 0.81 5.65 4.86
CA THR A 216 1.38 6.79 5.56
C THR A 216 0.32 7.73 6.14
N SER A 217 -0.66 8.16 5.33
CA SER A 217 -1.71 9.09 5.78
C SER A 217 -3.03 8.39 6.05
N ALA A 218 -3.46 8.40 7.31
CA ALA A 218 -4.77 7.91 7.70
C ALA A 218 -5.91 8.70 7.02
N LEU A 219 -5.72 10.01 6.79
CA LEU A 219 -6.72 10.86 6.15
C LEU A 219 -6.98 10.46 4.70
N LEU A 220 -5.93 10.19 3.92
CA LEU A 220 -6.07 9.77 2.52
C LEU A 220 -6.75 8.39 2.42
N ILE A 221 -6.43 7.48 3.32
CA ILE A 221 -7.07 6.17 3.42
C ILE A 221 -8.55 6.33 3.78
N LEU A 222 -8.89 7.21 4.73
CA LEU A 222 -10.27 7.48 5.10
C LEU A 222 -11.07 8.07 3.94
N ILE A 223 -10.49 8.98 3.15
CA ILE A 223 -11.16 9.54 1.97
C ILE A 223 -11.50 8.42 0.98
N GLY A 224 -10.55 7.54 0.67
CA GLY A 224 -10.79 6.37 -0.19
C GLY A 224 -11.82 5.39 0.40
N GLY A 225 -11.74 5.13 1.71
CA GLY A 225 -12.64 4.26 2.44
C GLY A 225 -14.09 4.77 2.48
N VAL A 226 -14.28 6.07 2.76
CA VAL A 226 -15.59 6.74 2.76
C VAL A 226 -16.18 6.72 1.34
N TYR A 227 -15.36 6.97 0.32
CA TYR A 227 -15.81 6.86 -1.07
C TYR A 227 -16.30 5.45 -1.41
N LEU A 228 -15.58 4.39 -1.00
CA LEU A 228 -16.02 3.00 -1.22
C LEU A 228 -17.28 2.64 -0.42
N PHE A 229 -17.40 3.16 0.80
CA PHE A 229 -18.56 2.96 1.66
C PHE A 229 -19.83 3.60 1.09
N TRP A 230 -19.69 4.82 0.56
CA TRP A 230 -20.82 5.54 -0.04
C TRP A 230 -21.21 4.94 -1.39
N THR A 231 -20.24 4.64 -2.26
CA THR A 231 -20.50 4.04 -3.58
C THR A 231 -21.02 2.60 -3.52
N LYS A 232 -21.08 1.99 -2.31
CA LYS A 232 -21.49 0.60 -2.04
C LYS A 232 -20.70 -0.43 -2.86
N THR A 233 -19.47 -0.07 -3.26
CA THR A 233 -18.58 -0.97 -4.01
C THR A 233 -17.98 -2.03 -3.08
N ALA A 234 -17.80 -1.68 -1.80
CA ALA A 234 -17.40 -2.59 -0.73
C ALA A 234 -18.57 -2.85 0.24
N SER A 235 -18.58 -4.03 0.85
CA SER A 235 -19.59 -4.38 1.86
C SER A 235 -19.40 -3.55 3.12
N ARG A 236 -20.46 -2.82 3.50
CA ARG A 236 -20.50 -2.00 4.72
C ARG A 236 -20.33 -2.85 5.98
N THR A 237 -20.86 -4.07 5.96
CA THR A 237 -20.76 -5.02 7.07
C THR A 237 -19.30 -5.40 7.31
N ILE A 238 -18.52 -5.65 6.25
CA ILE A 238 -17.10 -6.00 6.38
C ILE A 238 -16.31 -4.82 6.97
N ILE A 239 -16.56 -3.61 6.48
CA ILE A 239 -15.85 -2.41 6.96
C ILE A 239 -16.15 -2.15 8.44
N LEU A 240 -17.43 -2.14 8.82
CA LEU A 240 -17.84 -1.83 10.18
C LEU A 240 -17.46 -2.93 11.16
N SER A 241 -17.60 -4.21 10.79
CA SER A 241 -17.22 -5.32 11.67
C SER A 241 -15.74 -5.26 12.04
N VAL A 242 -14.84 -5.07 11.06
CA VAL A 242 -13.40 -4.98 11.35
C VAL A 242 -13.07 -3.80 12.26
N ILE A 243 -13.67 -2.63 12.04
CA ILE A 243 -13.44 -1.44 12.88
C ILE A 243 -13.94 -1.66 14.30
N ILE A 244 -15.17 -2.18 14.46
CA ILE A 244 -15.79 -2.42 15.76
C ILE A 244 -15.00 -3.50 16.51
N THR A 245 -14.69 -4.62 15.87
CA THR A 245 -13.90 -5.70 16.49
C THR A 245 -12.54 -5.20 16.95
N TYR A 246 -11.83 -4.41 16.12
CA TYR A 246 -10.56 -3.81 16.51
C TYR A 246 -10.72 -2.88 17.73
N ALA A 247 -11.72 -1.99 17.72
CA ALA A 247 -11.95 -1.05 18.80
C ALA A 247 -12.29 -1.74 20.12
N VAL A 248 -13.12 -2.80 20.07
CA VAL A 248 -13.48 -3.60 21.24
C VAL A 248 -12.25 -4.35 21.77
N LEU A 249 -11.50 -5.04 20.92
CA LEU A 249 -10.30 -5.76 21.35
C LEU A 249 -9.25 -4.83 21.95
N ASN A 250 -9.04 -3.64 21.36
CA ASN A 250 -8.10 -2.65 21.87
C ASN A 250 -8.58 -1.95 23.17
N ALA A 251 -9.87 -2.03 23.50
CA ALA A 251 -10.37 -1.53 24.79
C ALA A 251 -10.26 -2.58 25.91
N VAL A 252 -10.26 -3.86 25.53
CA VAL A 252 -10.19 -4.99 26.46
C VAL A 252 -8.75 -5.42 26.75
N LEU A 253 -7.88 -5.39 25.74
CA LEU A 253 -6.45 -5.70 25.82
C LEU A 253 -5.62 -4.45 26.13
#